data_AF-A0A7Z2V7L1-F1
#
_entry.id   AF-A0A7Z2V7L1-F1
#
_cell.length_a   1.000
_cell.length_b   1.000
_cell.length_c   1.000
_cell.angle_alpha   90.00
_cell.angle_beta   90.00
_cell.angle_gamma   90.00
#
_symmetry.space_group_name_H-M   'P 1'
#
loop_
_entity.id
_entity.type
_entity.pdbx_description
1 polymer ?
#
loop_
_entity_poly.entity_id
_entity_poly.type
_entity_poly.pdbx_seq_one_letter_code
_entity_poly.pdbx_strand_id
1 'polypeptide(L)'
;MENIECPGAVVSGLIELITVGLTHEKIDEAAAVLGAVRVLRPELKALDTFDAWISIKRGNYLEGARLLRELEADAASKPLCKALYACCLFALGDQSWHGVAEGLIEEDADADAVGLVKALSGRYTPTPAPVEAQIESPLQMEVPNAQYLRA
;
A
#
# COMPACT_ATOMS: atom_id res chain seq x y z
N MET A 1 24.41 -9.28 24.22
CA MET A 1 23.20 -9.46 23.39
C MET A 1 23.70 -9.87 22.03
N GLU A 2 23.43 -11.11 21.62
CA GLU A 2 23.80 -11.63 20.30
C GLU A 2 23.11 -10.76 19.24
N ASN A 3 23.88 -10.30 18.25
CA ASN A 3 23.38 -9.50 17.16
C ASN A 3 22.59 -10.44 16.25
N ILE A 4 21.26 -10.47 16.39
CA ILE A 4 20.40 -11.26 15.50
C ILE A 4 20.44 -10.58 14.14
N GLU A 5 21.39 -10.95 13.30
CA GLU A 5 21.39 -10.57 11.89
C GLU A 5 20.24 -11.31 11.20
N CYS A 6 19.05 -10.69 11.21
CA CYS A 6 17.94 -11.17 10.42
C CYS A 6 18.25 -10.98 8.93
N PRO A 7 18.17 -12.04 8.09
CA PRO A 7 18.46 -11.94 6.67
C PRO A 7 17.60 -10.87 5.98
N GLY A 8 18.19 -10.17 5.01
CA GLY A 8 17.50 -9.11 4.27
C GLY A 8 16.18 -9.57 3.63
N ALA A 9 16.14 -10.79 3.09
CA ALA A 9 14.93 -11.36 2.49
C ALA A 9 13.78 -11.51 3.49
N VAL A 10 14.07 -11.85 4.75
CA VAL A 10 13.04 -11.96 5.81
C VAL A 10 12.49 -10.57 6.13
N VAL A 11 13.37 -9.57 6.26
CA VAL A 11 12.95 -8.18 6.49
C VAL A 11 12.10 -7.65 5.34
N SER A 12 12.48 -7.92 4.10
CA SER A 12 11.69 -7.54 2.92
C SER A 12 10.30 -8.18 2.94
N GLY A 13 10.20 -9.48 3.25
CA GLY A 13 8.91 -10.15 3.38
C GLY A 13 8.02 -9.58 4.49
N LEU A 14 8.61 -9.15 5.62
CA LEU A 14 7.86 -8.47 6.69
C LEU A 14 7.37 -7.08 6.23
N ILE A 15 8.15 -6.34 5.45
CA ILE A 15 7.74 -5.05 4.87
C ILE A 15 6.57 -5.23 3.89
N GLU A 16 6.61 -6.27 3.07
CA GLU A 16 5.49 -6.64 2.18
C GLU A 16 4.24 -6.98 3.00
N LEU A 17 4.39 -7.74 4.10
CA LEU A 17 3.27 -8.07 4.98
C LEU A 17 2.65 -6.83 5.63
N ILE A 18 3.46 -5.85 6.04
CA ILE A 18 2.96 -4.55 6.54
C ILE A 18 2.11 -3.87 5.46
N THR A 19 2.61 -3.84 4.21
CA THR A 19 1.90 -3.22 3.08
C THR A 19 0.56 -3.91 2.82
N VAL A 20 0.53 -5.25 2.78
CA VAL A 20 -0.70 -6.03 2.63
C VAL A 20 -1.67 -5.79 3.79
N GLY A 21 -1.18 -5.71 5.02
CA GLY A 21 -2.01 -5.41 6.19
C GLY A 21 -2.68 -4.04 6.08
N LEU A 22 -1.93 -3.01 5.67
CA LEU A 22 -2.46 -1.65 5.52
C LEU A 22 -3.45 -1.52 4.37
N THR A 23 -3.26 -2.26 3.28
CA THR A 23 -4.22 -2.27 2.15
C THR A 23 -5.52 -3.00 2.50
N HIS A 24 -5.47 -4.01 3.38
CA HIS A 24 -6.63 -4.81 3.82
C HIS A 24 -7.18 -4.41 5.19
N GLU A 25 -6.87 -3.20 5.66
CA GLU A 25 -7.37 -2.62 6.92
C GLU A 25 -7.03 -3.44 8.18
N LYS A 26 -5.98 -4.25 8.13
CA LYS A 26 -5.37 -4.96 9.27
C LYS A 26 -4.33 -4.07 9.95
N ILE A 27 -4.81 -2.94 10.47
CA ILE A 27 -3.96 -1.84 10.94
C ILE A 27 -3.13 -2.26 12.16
N ASP A 28 -3.73 -2.98 13.11
CA ASP A 28 -3.05 -3.37 14.34
C ASP A 28 -2.03 -4.49 14.11
N GLU A 29 -2.35 -5.44 13.23
CA GLU A 29 -1.39 -6.46 12.79
C GLU A 29 -0.21 -5.83 12.03
N ALA A 30 -0.48 -4.90 11.12
CA ALA A 30 0.57 -4.19 10.39
C ALA A 30 1.46 -3.38 11.36
N ALA A 31 0.88 -2.72 12.37
CA ALA A 31 1.62 -1.99 13.38
C ALA A 31 2.50 -2.92 14.24
N ALA A 32 2.00 -4.10 14.61
CA ALA A 32 2.77 -5.08 15.35
C ALA A 32 3.98 -5.60 14.54
N VAL A 33 3.78 -5.89 13.25
CA VAL A 33 4.86 -6.32 12.35
C VAL A 33 5.87 -5.19 12.14
N LEU A 34 5.42 -3.94 11.97
CA LEU A 34 6.30 -2.77 11.88
C LEU A 34 7.18 -2.63 13.13
N GLY A 35 6.60 -2.80 14.32
CA GLY A 35 7.34 -2.83 15.58
C GLY A 35 8.45 -3.89 15.58
N ALA A 36 8.18 -5.09 15.09
CA ALA A 36 9.18 -6.14 14.95
C ALA A 36 10.30 -5.76 13.95
N VAL A 37 9.94 -5.19 12.79
CA VAL A 37 10.92 -4.77 11.79
C VAL A 37 11.84 -3.67 12.33
N ARG A 38 11.32 -2.74 13.14
CA ARG A 38 12.13 -1.69 13.79
C ARG A 38 13.16 -2.26 14.76
N VAL A 39 12.85 -3.35 15.48
CA VAL A 39 13.84 -4.05 16.30
C VAL A 39 14.95 -4.65 15.44
N LEU A 40 14.60 -5.20 14.27
CA LEU A 40 15.56 -5.82 13.35
C LEU A 40 16.37 -4.82 12.52
N ARG A 41 15.85 -3.62 12.29
CA ARG A 41 16.44 -2.55 11.47
C ARG A 41 16.15 -1.17 12.09
N PRO A 42 16.81 -0.82 13.21
CA PRO A 42 16.51 0.41 13.95
C PRO A 42 16.80 1.69 13.15
N GLU A 43 17.78 1.65 12.25
CA GLU A 43 18.22 2.81 11.47
C GLU A 43 17.49 2.98 10.12
N LEU A 44 16.53 2.10 9.79
CA LEU A 44 15.85 2.13 8.50
C LEU A 44 14.75 3.20 8.47
N LYS A 45 15.11 4.43 8.09
CA LYS A 45 14.18 5.57 7.96
C LYS A 45 13.01 5.34 7.01
N ALA A 46 13.17 4.47 6.01
CA ALA A 46 12.08 4.12 5.09
C ALA A 46 10.84 3.53 5.81
N LEU A 47 10.98 3.10 7.07
CA LEU A 47 9.89 2.62 7.90
C LEU A 47 8.95 3.74 8.38
N ASP A 48 9.41 5.00 8.41
CA ASP A 48 8.63 6.15 8.89
C ASP A 48 7.39 6.40 8.00
N THR A 49 7.46 6.06 6.71
CA THR A 49 6.30 6.10 5.80
C THR A 49 5.17 5.18 6.27
N PHE A 50 5.48 4.02 6.87
CA PHE A 50 4.46 3.12 7.38
C PHE A 50 3.81 3.62 8.68
N ASP A 51 4.57 4.28 9.56
CA ASP A 51 4.00 4.93 10.75
C ASP A 51 3.03 6.05 10.37
N ALA A 52 3.38 6.81 9.33
CA ALA A 52 2.47 7.81 8.77
C ALA A 52 1.22 7.16 8.18
N TRP A 53 1.36 6.08 7.40
CA TRP A 53 0.23 5.39 6.80
C TRP A 53 -0.71 4.79 7.87
N ILE A 54 -0.16 4.21 8.95
CA ILE A 54 -0.94 3.76 10.11
C ILE A 54 -1.68 4.92 10.76
N SER A 55 -1.01 6.06 10.97
CA SER A 55 -1.63 7.25 11.55
C SER A 55 -2.81 7.75 10.71
N ILE A 56 -2.64 7.79 9.38
CA ILE A 56 -3.69 8.14 8.41
C ILE A 56 -4.86 7.16 8.49
N LYS A 57 -4.59 5.85 8.49
CA LYS A 57 -5.62 4.81 8.60
C LYS A 57 -6.39 4.87 9.93
N ARG A 58 -5.78 5.41 10.99
CA ARG A 58 -6.42 5.70 12.28
C ARG A 58 -7.13 7.06 12.34
N GLY A 59 -7.16 7.81 11.23
CA GLY A 59 -7.75 9.15 11.16
C GLY A 59 -6.91 10.26 11.79
N ASN A 60 -5.67 9.97 12.20
CA ASN A 60 -4.75 10.97 12.74
C ASN A 60 -3.92 11.61 11.62
N TYR A 61 -4.58 12.40 10.79
CA TYR A 61 -3.98 13.06 9.62
C TYR A 61 -2.94 14.12 10.01
N LEU A 62 -3.08 14.75 11.19
CA LEU A 62 -2.10 15.73 11.67
C LEU A 62 -0.74 15.07 11.94
N GLU A 63 -0.75 13.93 12.64
CA GLU A 63 0.49 13.18 12.89
C GLU A 63 1.05 12.57 11.61
N GLY A 64 0.19 12.04 10.73
CA GLY A 64 0.58 11.57 9.40
C GLY A 64 1.30 12.67 8.59
N ALA A 65 0.74 13.89 8.56
CA ALA A 65 1.37 15.04 7.90
C ALA A 65 2.73 15.39 8.52
N ARG A 66 2.84 15.37 9.85
CA ARG A 66 4.09 15.68 10.56
C ARG A 66 5.21 14.71 10.16
N LEU A 67 4.90 13.41 10.13
CA LEU A 67 5.85 12.36 9.76
C LEU A 67 6.27 12.46 8.27
N LEU A 68 5.32 12.75 7.38
CA LEU A 68 5.58 12.76 5.94
C LEU A 68 6.24 14.05 5.45
N ARG A 69 6.12 15.17 6.17
CA ARG A 69 6.67 16.47 5.76
C ARG A 69 8.19 16.41 5.52
N GLU A 70 8.93 15.76 6.41
CA GLU A 70 10.38 15.64 6.27
C GLU A 70 10.75 14.70 5.11
N LEU A 71 9.96 13.65 4.92
CA LEU A 71 10.16 12.68 3.85
C LEU A 71 9.80 13.22 2.47
N GLU A 72 8.80 14.11 2.37
CA GLU A 72 8.39 14.75 1.12
C GLU A 72 9.40 15.79 0.64
N ALA A 73 10.01 16.53 1.57
CA ALA A 73 11.02 17.54 1.25
C ALA A 73 12.33 16.95 0.68
N ASP A 74 12.54 15.64 0.77
CA ASP A 74 13.66 14.95 0.15
C ASP A 74 13.40 14.71 -1.34
N ALA A 75 14.33 15.12 -2.21
CA ALA A 75 14.23 14.87 -3.65
C ALA A 75 14.17 13.38 -4.02
N ALA A 76 14.66 12.49 -3.15
CA ALA A 76 14.56 11.04 -3.29
C ALA A 76 13.26 10.45 -2.70
N SER A 77 12.31 11.30 -2.28
CA SER A 77 11.04 10.85 -1.71
C SER A 77 10.29 9.94 -2.68
N LYS A 78 9.80 8.81 -2.15
CA LYS A 78 9.01 7.89 -2.95
C LYS A 78 7.66 8.53 -3.31
N PRO A 79 7.12 8.31 -4.52
CA PRO A 79 5.84 8.86 -4.93
C PRO A 79 4.69 8.61 -3.94
N LEU A 80 4.64 7.42 -3.35
CA LEU A 80 3.66 7.06 -2.32
C LEU A 80 3.72 7.96 -1.07
N CYS A 81 4.91 8.42 -0.67
CA CYS A 81 5.09 9.33 0.44
C CYS A 81 4.44 10.70 0.15
N LYS A 82 4.74 11.27 -1.02
CA LYS A 82 4.14 12.52 -1.50
C LYS A 82 2.61 12.39 -1.58
N ALA A 83 2.11 11.26 -2.07
CA ALA A 83 0.68 11.00 -2.23
C ALA A 83 -0.04 10.92 -0.86
N LEU A 84 0.52 10.17 0.09
CA LEU A 84 -0.01 10.11 1.47
C LEU A 84 0.04 11.48 2.15
N TYR A 85 1.05 12.30 1.88
CA TYR A 85 1.14 13.66 2.41
C TYR A 85 0.02 14.55 1.86
N ALA A 86 -0.23 14.49 0.55
CA ALA A 86 -1.35 15.18 -0.08
C ALA A 86 -2.70 14.73 0.52
N CYS A 87 -2.88 13.44 0.82
CA CYS A 87 -4.08 12.96 1.52
C CYS A 87 -4.25 13.58 2.91
N CYS A 88 -3.17 13.70 3.69
CA CYS A 88 -3.23 14.37 4.99
C CYS A 88 -3.62 15.84 4.85
N LEU A 89 -2.98 16.58 3.94
CA LEU A 89 -3.26 17.98 3.70
C LEU A 89 -4.73 18.19 3.27
N PHE A 90 -5.23 17.34 2.37
CA PHE A 90 -6.64 17.33 1.96
C PHE A 90 -7.57 17.12 3.16
N ALA A 91 -7.34 16.10 3.98
CA ALA A 91 -8.16 15.80 5.15
C ALA A 91 -8.14 16.93 6.21
N LEU A 92 -7.04 17.68 6.28
CA LEU A 92 -6.88 18.85 7.14
C LEU A 92 -7.43 20.15 6.53
N GLY A 93 -7.90 20.13 5.27
CA GLY A 93 -8.42 21.30 4.55
C GLY A 93 -7.36 22.25 4.00
N ASP A 94 -6.08 21.84 4.01
CA ASP A 94 -4.95 22.63 3.54
C ASP A 94 -4.82 22.57 2.01
N GLN A 95 -5.12 23.68 1.33
CA GLN A 95 -5.17 23.75 -0.13
C GLN A 95 -3.84 23.47 -0.84
N SER A 96 -2.71 23.48 -0.13
CA SER A 96 -1.41 23.12 -0.70
C SER A 96 -1.36 21.68 -1.23
N TRP A 97 -2.31 20.81 -0.85
CA TRP A 97 -2.43 19.46 -1.39
C TRP A 97 -2.51 19.40 -2.92
N HIS A 98 -3.08 20.43 -3.57
CA HIS A 98 -3.20 20.49 -5.03
C HIS A 98 -1.84 20.50 -5.72
N GLY A 99 -0.88 21.31 -5.25
CA GLY A 99 0.44 21.41 -5.89
C GLY A 99 1.23 20.10 -5.79
N VAL A 100 1.10 19.40 -4.65
CA VAL A 100 1.72 18.07 -4.46
C VAL A 100 1.09 17.04 -5.40
N ALA A 101 -0.25 17.07 -5.55
CA ALA A 101 -0.97 16.17 -6.43
C ALA A 101 -0.65 16.41 -7.92
N GLU A 102 -0.61 17.67 -8.36
CA GLU A 102 -0.24 18.05 -9.72
C GLU A 102 1.17 17.60 -10.07
N GLY A 103 2.15 17.84 -9.18
CA GLY A 103 3.52 17.39 -9.39
C GLY A 103 3.63 15.87 -9.59
N LEU A 104 2.92 15.09 -8.78
CA LEU A 104 2.88 13.62 -8.94
C LEU A 104 2.26 13.15 -10.27
N ILE A 105 1.22 13.86 -10.74
CA ILE A 105 0.54 13.53 -12.00
C ILE A 105 1.43 13.89 -13.19
N GLU A 106 2.10 15.04 -13.16
CA GLU A 106 3.01 15.50 -14.20
C GLU A 106 4.27 14.63 -14.31
N GLU A 107 4.80 14.18 -13.18
CA GLU A 107 5.98 13.29 -13.12
C GLU A 107 5.67 11.85 -13.61
N ASP A 108 4.40 11.45 -13.72
CA ASP A 108 3.94 10.06 -13.97
C ASP A 108 4.68 9.02 -13.11
N ALA A 109 4.88 9.38 -11.83
CA ALA A 109 5.94 8.79 -11.03
C ALA A 109 5.66 7.34 -10.57
N ASP A 110 4.39 7.03 -10.27
CA ASP A 110 3.92 5.71 -9.84
C ASP A 110 2.39 5.62 -9.97
N ALA A 111 1.88 4.51 -10.51
CA ALA A 111 0.46 4.37 -10.83
C ALA A 111 -0.45 4.39 -9.59
N ASP A 112 0.00 3.79 -8.48
CA ASP A 112 -0.77 3.75 -7.24
C ASP A 112 -0.78 5.11 -6.54
N ALA A 113 0.37 5.79 -6.51
CA ALA A 113 0.49 7.15 -5.97
C ALA A 113 -0.38 8.15 -6.76
N VAL A 114 -0.33 8.09 -8.10
CA VAL A 114 -1.16 8.92 -8.99
C VAL A 114 -2.64 8.58 -8.83
N GLY A 115 -2.99 7.30 -8.70
CA GLY A 115 -4.35 6.85 -8.43
C GLY A 115 -4.91 7.42 -7.13
N LEU A 116 -4.09 7.42 -6.07
CA LEU A 116 -4.45 7.95 -4.76
C LEU A 116 -4.78 9.45 -4.81
N VAL A 117 -3.92 10.27 -5.43
CA VAL A 117 -4.15 11.72 -5.50
C VAL A 117 -5.29 12.11 -6.43
N LYS A 118 -5.53 11.35 -7.51
CA LYS A 118 -6.70 11.54 -8.38
C LYS A 118 -8.02 11.28 -7.65
N ALA A 119 -8.05 10.35 -6.70
CA ALA A 119 -9.24 10.07 -5.89
C ALA A 119 -9.64 11.27 -5.01
N LEU A 120 -8.67 12.05 -4.51
CA LEU A 120 -8.91 13.23 -3.68
C LEU A 120 -9.72 14.31 -4.40
N SER A 121 -9.50 14.49 -5.70
CA SER A 121 -10.21 15.49 -6.53
C SER A 121 -11.67 15.13 -6.86
N GLY A 122 -12.22 14.07 -6.25
CA GLY A 122 -13.65 13.75 -6.32
C GLY A 122 -14.08 12.83 -7.48
N ARG A 123 -13.19 11.97 -8.01
CA ARG A 123 -13.53 10.97 -9.05
C ARG A 123 -12.90 9.59 -8.85
N TYR A 124 -13.20 8.91 -7.74
CA TYR A 124 -12.97 7.45 -7.70
C TYR A 124 -14.06 6.71 -6.92
N THR A 125 -14.95 6.06 -7.65
CA THR A 125 -15.56 4.80 -7.25
C THR A 125 -14.65 3.69 -7.78
N PRO A 126 -14.22 2.71 -6.97
CA PRO A 126 -13.54 1.55 -7.53
C PRO A 126 -14.49 0.89 -8.53
N THR A 127 -14.14 0.92 -9.81
CA THR A 127 -14.78 0.02 -10.76
C THR A 127 -14.37 -1.38 -10.33
N PRO A 128 -15.29 -2.24 -9.85
CA PRO A 128 -14.93 -3.64 -9.69
C PRO A 128 -14.47 -4.11 -11.06
N ALA A 129 -13.27 -4.72 -11.12
CA ALA A 129 -12.83 -5.41 -12.32
C ALA A 129 -14.01 -6.25 -12.82
N PRO A 130 -14.31 -6.28 -14.14
CA PRO A 130 -15.30 -7.21 -14.63
C PRO A 130 -14.83 -8.58 -14.17
N VAL A 131 -15.59 -9.19 -13.27
CA VAL A 131 -15.59 -10.64 -13.18
C VAL A 131 -15.96 -11.04 -14.60
N GLU A 132 -14.98 -11.52 -15.36
CA GLU A 132 -15.27 -12.28 -16.57
C GLU A 132 -16.16 -13.41 -16.10
N ALA A 133 -17.47 -13.15 -16.15
CA ALA A 133 -18.49 -14.16 -16.08
C ALA A 133 -18.15 -15.06 -17.26
N GLN A 134 -17.45 -16.15 -16.97
CA GLN A 134 -17.32 -17.26 -17.88
C GLN A 134 -18.75 -17.66 -18.21
N ILE A 135 -19.20 -17.20 -19.38
CA ILE A 135 -20.49 -17.54 -19.92
C ILE A 135 -20.46 -19.05 -20.11
N GLU A 136 -21.14 -19.75 -19.22
CA GLU A 136 -21.61 -21.10 -19.50
C GLU A 136 -22.34 -21.07 -20.83
N SER A 137 -21.89 -21.89 -21.78
CA SER A 137 -22.74 -22.37 -22.85
C SER A 137 -22.76 -23.88 -22.83
N PRO A 138 -23.95 -24.48 -23.03
CA PRO A 138 -24.25 -25.79 -22.48
C PRO A 138 -23.95 -26.91 -23.48
N LEU A 139 -23.56 -28.05 -22.90
CA LEU A 139 -23.71 -29.42 -23.41
C LEU A 139 -22.96 -29.80 -24.70
N GLN A 140 -21.94 -30.64 -24.53
CA GLN A 140 -21.89 -31.93 -25.22
C GLN A 140 -21.30 -32.99 -24.28
N MET A 141 -22.17 -33.89 -23.82
CA MET A 141 -21.76 -35.15 -23.19
C MET A 141 -21.10 -36.03 -24.26
N GLU A 142 -19.89 -36.50 -23.99
CA GLU A 142 -19.43 -37.82 -24.45
C GLU A 142 -18.64 -38.50 -23.32
N VAL A 143 -19.16 -39.63 -22.84
CA VAL A 143 -18.47 -40.60 -21.97
C VAL A 143 -18.15 -41.80 -22.86
N PRO A 144 -16.88 -42.15 -23.12
CA PRO A 144 -16.25 -43.32 -22.46
C PRO A 144 -14.70 -43.19 -22.36
N ASN A 145 -13.92 -43.91 -21.54
CA ASN A 145 -13.99 -45.30 -21.10
C ASN A 145 -13.10 -45.52 -19.85
N ALA A 146 -13.53 -46.42 -18.96
CA ALA A 146 -12.89 -46.73 -17.69
C ALA A 146 -11.71 -47.71 -17.84
N GLN A 147 -10.47 -47.22 -17.95
CA GLN A 147 -9.29 -48.08 -18.06
C GLN A 147 -8.19 -47.88 -17.01
N TYR A 148 -8.38 -47.03 -16.00
CA TYR A 148 -7.34 -46.77 -14.99
C TYR A 148 -7.60 -47.33 -13.59
N LEU A 149 -8.52 -48.29 -13.46
CA LEU A 149 -8.62 -49.12 -12.25
C LEU A 149 -8.29 -50.57 -12.60
N ARG A 150 -6.99 -50.84 -12.75
CA ARG A 150 -6.41 -52.13 -12.41
C ARG A 150 -5.21 -51.89 -11.50
N ALA A 151 -5.26 -52.64 -10.40
CA ALA A 151 -4.34 -52.68 -9.28
C ALA A 151 -2.88 -52.97 -9.69
#